data_AF-U3ACB7-F1
#
_entry.id   AF-U3ACB7-F1
#
_cell.length_a   1.000
_cell.length_b   1.000
_cell.length_c   1.000
_cell.angle_alpha   90.00
_cell.angle_beta   90.00
_cell.angle_gamma   90.00
#
_symmetry.space_group_name_H-M   'P 1'
#
loop_
_entity.id
_entity.type
_entity.pdbx_description
1 polymer ?
#
loop_
_entity_poly.entity_id
_entity_poly.type
_entity_poly.pdbx_seq_one_letter_code
_entity_poly.pdbx_strand_id
1 'polypeptide(L)'
;MADDWRDDDIDAVLRVLAQGALGVSPAGIAANTDALLDCDLSIEAVEDALDALGERGLVETVDSEGATAYYRLSEHGRDYADVEFAEDAFGYVD
;
A
#
# COMPACT_ATOMS: atom_id res chain seq x y z
N MET A 1 -6.35 15.24 11.90
CA MET A 1 -4.96 15.29 12.41
C MET A 1 -4.15 14.64 11.33
N ALA A 2 -3.06 15.24 10.85
CA ALA A 2 -2.16 14.52 9.96
C ALA A 2 -1.55 13.40 10.80
N ASP A 3 -1.83 12.16 10.41
CA ASP A 3 -1.23 10.99 11.01
C ASP A 3 0.28 11.07 10.79
N ASP A 4 1.05 11.31 11.87
CA ASP A 4 2.51 11.60 11.88
C ASP A 4 3.36 10.51 11.21
N TRP A 5 2.74 9.38 10.90
CA TRP A 5 3.36 8.22 10.28
C TRP A 5 3.16 8.11 8.79
N ARG A 6 2.27 8.91 8.20
CA ARG A 6 1.92 8.81 6.79
C ARG A 6 2.68 9.87 6.01
N ASP A 7 3.55 9.41 5.13
CA ASP A 7 4.21 10.22 4.11
C ASP A 7 3.76 9.81 2.70
N ASP A 8 4.31 10.48 1.68
CA ASP A 8 3.96 10.25 0.28
C ASP A 8 4.32 8.82 -0.18
N ASP A 9 5.40 8.24 0.36
CA ASP A 9 5.87 6.90 0.00
C ASP A 9 4.91 5.84 0.55
N ILE A 10 4.51 5.98 1.81
CA ILE A 10 3.53 5.12 2.48
C ILE A 10 2.17 5.22 1.77
N ASP A 11 1.76 6.42 1.39
CA ASP A 11 0.51 6.65 0.67
C ASP A 11 0.54 6.00 -0.73
N ALA A 12 1.67 6.09 -1.44
CA ALA A 12 1.85 5.45 -2.74
C ALA A 12 1.80 3.92 -2.64
N VAL A 13 2.49 3.32 -1.65
CA VAL A 13 2.46 1.88 -1.39
C VAL A 13 1.05 1.41 -1.03
N LEU A 14 0.35 2.15 -0.16
CA LEU A 14 -1.02 1.85 0.24
C LEU A 14 -1.99 1.88 -0.96
N ARG A 15 -1.87 2.88 -1.85
CA ARG A 15 -2.67 2.95 -3.09
C ARG A 15 -2.42 1.77 -4.03
N VAL A 16 -1.17 1.40 -4.24
CA VAL A 16 -0.84 0.24 -5.09
C VAL A 16 -1.43 -1.05 -4.52
N LEU A 17 -1.29 -1.26 -3.21
CA LEU A 17 -1.85 -2.44 -2.55
C LEU A 17 -3.39 -2.45 -2.53
N ALA A 18 -4.03 -1.28 -2.46
CA ALA A 18 -5.49 -1.15 -2.52
C ALA A 18 -6.07 -1.57 -3.89
N GLN A 19 -5.30 -1.42 -4.97
CA GLN A 19 -5.70 -1.86 -6.31
C GLN A 19 -5.53 -3.37 -6.53
N GLY A 20 -4.72 -4.04 -5.70
CA GLY A 20 -4.36 -5.45 -5.84
C GLY A 20 -5.14 -6.37 -4.90
N ALA A 21 -5.75 -7.43 -5.45
CA ALA A 21 -6.38 -8.49 -4.63
C ALA A 21 -5.38 -9.59 -4.19
N LEU A 22 -4.18 -9.61 -4.77
CA LEU A 22 -3.16 -10.63 -4.57
C LEU A 22 -1.91 -10.05 -3.89
N GLY A 23 -1.11 -10.92 -3.27
CA GLY A 23 0.17 -10.52 -2.68
C GLY A 23 1.15 -10.03 -3.74
N VAL A 24 1.81 -8.91 -3.48
CA VAL A 24 2.80 -8.27 -4.36
C VAL A 24 4.14 -8.18 -3.63
N SER A 25 5.24 -8.44 -4.32
CA SER A 25 6.59 -8.27 -3.76
C SER A 25 6.99 -6.79 -3.70
N PRO A 26 7.96 -6.40 -2.86
CA PRO A 26 8.45 -5.00 -2.81
C PRO A 26 8.89 -4.45 -4.17
N ALA A 27 9.61 -5.25 -4.96
CA ALA A 27 9.99 -4.87 -6.32
C ALA A 27 8.78 -4.68 -7.26
N GLY A 28 7.74 -5.49 -7.10
CA GLY A 28 6.49 -5.33 -7.84
C GLY A 28 5.75 -4.07 -7.43
N ILE A 29 5.74 -3.71 -6.14
CA ILE A 29 5.12 -2.49 -5.65
C ILE A 29 5.87 -1.27 -6.20
N ALA A 30 7.20 -1.22 -6.11
CA ALA A 30 8.02 -0.15 -6.68
C ALA A 30 7.77 0.06 -8.18
N ALA A 31 7.67 -1.03 -8.96
CA ALA A 31 7.35 -0.93 -10.38
C ALA A 31 5.92 -0.38 -10.63
N ASN A 32 4.97 -0.67 -9.74
CA ASN A 32 3.61 -0.16 -9.87
C ASN A 32 3.47 1.29 -9.39
N THR A 33 4.25 1.74 -8.40
CA THR A 33 4.23 3.16 -8.00
C THR A 33 4.75 4.05 -9.13
N ASP A 34 5.80 3.63 -9.82
CA ASP A 34 6.30 4.33 -11.01
C ASP A 34 5.25 4.32 -12.13
N ALA A 35 4.72 3.13 -12.47
CA ALA A 35 3.82 2.97 -13.61
C ALA A 35 2.42 3.58 -13.43
N LEU A 36 1.88 3.62 -12.20
CA LEU A 36 0.49 4.01 -11.93
C LEU A 36 0.37 5.37 -11.26
N LEU A 37 1.38 5.79 -10.49
CA LEU A 37 1.35 6.99 -9.66
C LEU A 37 2.41 8.03 -10.05
N ASP A 38 3.23 7.76 -11.08
CA ASP A 38 4.37 8.61 -11.49
C ASP A 38 5.33 8.84 -10.29
N CYS A 39 5.47 7.83 -9.43
CA CYS A 39 6.22 7.87 -8.18
C CYS A 39 7.32 6.81 -8.17
N ASP A 40 8.56 7.24 -8.42
CA ASP A 40 9.74 6.38 -8.42
C ASP A 40 10.19 6.10 -6.98
N LEU A 41 9.77 4.93 -6.47
CA LEU A 41 10.21 4.44 -5.17
C LEU A 41 11.31 3.38 -5.34
N SER A 42 12.34 3.49 -4.50
CA SER A 42 13.31 2.41 -4.36
C SER A 42 12.67 1.22 -3.63
N ILE A 43 13.22 0.02 -3.83
CA ILE A 43 12.77 -1.18 -3.09
C ILE A 43 12.90 -0.98 -1.58
N GLU A 44 13.96 -0.32 -1.11
CA GLU A 44 14.19 -0.02 0.31
C GLU A 44 13.10 0.89 0.87
N ALA A 45 12.73 1.96 0.13
CA ALA A 45 11.63 2.85 0.53
C ALA A 45 10.28 2.13 0.61
N VAL A 46 10.04 1.18 -0.31
CA VAL A 46 8.84 0.33 -0.26
C VAL A 46 8.88 -0.59 0.98
N GLU A 47 10.02 -1.18 1.30
CA GLU A 47 10.18 -2.03 2.50
C GLU A 47 9.94 -1.25 3.79
N ASP A 48 10.51 -0.04 3.91
CA ASP A 48 10.28 0.86 5.05
C ASP A 48 8.79 1.24 5.18
N ALA A 49 8.14 1.55 4.06
CA ALA A 49 6.70 1.85 4.03
C ALA A 49 5.84 0.63 4.42
N LEU A 50 6.22 -0.57 3.97
CA LEU A 50 5.55 -1.82 4.35
C LEU A 50 5.71 -2.13 5.84
N ASP A 51 6.87 -1.88 6.41
CA ASP A 51 7.11 -2.02 7.85
C ASP A 51 6.22 -1.06 8.64
N ALA A 52 6.15 0.21 8.24
CA ALA A 52 5.25 1.19 8.87
C ALA A 52 3.76 0.79 8.77
N LEU A 53 3.32 0.30 7.60
CA LEU A 53 1.96 -0.24 7.43
C LEU A 53 1.74 -1.51 8.28
N GLY A 54 2.77 -2.33 8.45
CA GLY A 54 2.76 -3.57 9.21
C GLY A 54 2.63 -3.33 10.72
N GLU A 55 3.33 -2.34 11.27
CA GLU A 55 3.21 -1.90 12.66
C GLU A 55 1.77 -1.49 13.03
N ARG A 56 0.97 -1.11 12.04
CA ARG A 56 -0.44 -0.70 12.17
C ARG A 56 -1.43 -1.82 11.85
N GLY A 57 -0.94 -2.98 11.44
CA GLY A 57 -1.77 -4.11 11.02
C GLY A 57 -2.54 -3.85 9.73
N LEU A 58 -2.10 -2.92 8.88
CA LEU A 58 -2.73 -2.60 7.61
C LEU A 58 -2.30 -3.54 6.48
N VAL A 59 -1.11 -4.12 6.59
CA VAL A 59 -0.59 -5.13 5.64
C VAL A 59 -0.33 -6.46 6.33
N GLU A 60 -0.39 -7.53 5.55
CA GLU A 60 -0.02 -8.88 5.98
C GLU A 60 0.91 -9.53 4.94
N THR A 61 1.84 -10.36 5.43
CA THR A 61 2.71 -11.17 4.58
C THR A 61 2.01 -12.48 4.21
N VAL A 62 1.97 -12.80 2.92
CA VAL A 62 1.19 -13.92 2.37
C VAL A 62 2.05 -15.18 2.16
N ASP A 63 3.33 -15.00 1.85
CA ASP A 63 4.29 -16.09 1.68
C ASP A 63 5.62 -15.66 2.29
N SER A 64 5.98 -16.30 3.40
CA SER A 64 7.25 -16.11 4.10
C SER A 64 8.20 -17.31 3.95
N GLU A 65 7.77 -18.36 3.24
CA GLU A 65 8.54 -19.59 3.04
C GLU A 65 9.31 -19.58 1.71
N GLY A 66 8.97 -18.69 0.78
CA GLY A 66 9.72 -18.41 -0.44
C GLY A 66 10.91 -17.46 -0.25
N ALA A 67 11.76 -17.36 -1.28
CA ALA A 67 12.92 -16.45 -1.29
C ALA A 67 12.56 -14.95 -1.33
N THR A 68 11.28 -14.61 -1.46
CA THR A 68 10.79 -13.23 -1.54
C THR A 68 9.46 -13.14 -0.81
N ALA A 69 9.35 -12.20 0.12
CA ALA A 69 8.11 -11.92 0.83
C ALA A 69 7.09 -11.22 -0.10
N TYR A 70 5.83 -11.60 0.04
CA TYR A 70 4.71 -10.96 -0.67
C TYR A 70 3.76 -10.32 0.33
N TYR A 71 3.28 -9.13 0.00
CA TYR A 71 2.47 -8.29 0.88
C TYR A 71 1.13 -8.00 0.25
N ARG A 72 0.08 -7.97 1.05
CA ARG A 72 -1.25 -7.49 0.67
C ARG A 72 -1.86 -6.69 1.82
N LEU A 73 -2.92 -5.94 1.52
CA LEU A 73 -3.74 -5.36 2.59
C LEU A 73 -4.43 -6.45 3.41
N SER A 74 -4.34 -6.30 4.73
CA SER A 74 -5.17 -7.02 5.69
C SER A 74 -6.64 -6.60 5.54
N GLU A 75 -7.56 -7.27 6.23
CA GLU A 75 -8.96 -6.82 6.29
C GLU A 75 -9.06 -5.38 6.82
N HIS A 76 -8.34 -5.07 7.91
CA HIS A 76 -8.28 -3.72 8.47
C HIS A 76 -7.68 -2.71 7.48
N GLY A 77 -6.62 -3.09 6.75
CA GLY A 77 -6.01 -2.24 5.74
C GLY A 77 -6.92 -1.95 4.55
N ARG A 78 -7.78 -2.90 4.17
CA ARG A 78 -8.77 -2.71 3.10
C ARG A 78 -9.85 -1.74 3.53
N ASP A 79 -10.39 -1.90 4.73
CA ASP A 79 -11.39 -0.96 5.28
C ASP A 79 -10.81 0.45 5.41
N TYR A 80 -9.55 0.55 5.86
CA TYR A 80 -8.83 1.82 5.92
C TYR A 80 -8.66 2.45 4.54
N ALA A 81 -8.17 1.69 3.56
CA ALA A 81 -7.98 2.16 2.20
C ALA A 81 -9.30 2.55 1.53
N ASP A 82 -10.39 1.82 1.80
CA ASP A 82 -11.73 2.16 1.30
C ASP A 82 -12.16 3.52 1.86
N VAL A 83 -12.02 3.78 3.16
CA VAL A 83 -12.37 5.08 3.74
C VAL A 83 -11.48 6.21 3.21
N GLU A 84 -10.18 5.98 3.12
CA GLU A 84 -9.20 7.01 2.72
C GLU A 84 -9.24 7.32 1.22
N PHE A 85 -9.60 6.36 0.38
CA PHE A 85 -9.66 6.53 -1.07
C PHE A 85 -11.10 6.55 -1.61
N ALA A 86 -12.13 6.40 -0.77
CA ALA A 86 -13.54 6.51 -1.17
C ALA A 86 -13.91 7.90 -1.68
N GLU A 87 -13.23 8.97 -1.25
CA GLU A 87 -13.48 10.33 -1.77
C GLU A 87 -12.98 10.51 -3.22
N ASP A 88 -12.16 9.58 -3.73
CA ASP A 88 -11.80 9.48 -5.15
C ASP A 88 -12.79 8.59 -5.95
N ALA A 89 -13.67 7.87 -5.25
CA ALA A 89 -14.71 7.03 -5.85
C ALA A 89 -16.02 7.82 -6.04
N PHE A 90 -16.08 8.58 -7.14
CA PHE A 90 -17.31 9.17 -7.71
C PHE A 90 -18.03 10.23 -6.88
N GLY A 91 -18.03 11.45 -7.41
CA GLY A 91 -18.91 12.53 -6.95
C GLY A 91 -20.38 12.10 -6.89
N TYR A 92 -20.96 12.16 -5.70
CA TYR A 92 -22.40 12.36 -5.56
C TYR A 92 -22.71 13.79 -6.03
N VAL A 93 -23.31 13.89 -7.20
CA VAL A 93 -24.05 15.09 -7.60
C VAL A 93 -25.41 15.01 -6.92
N ASP A 94 -25.68 15.93 -5.98
CA ASP A 94 -27.05 16.23 -5.51
C ASP A 94 -27.81 17.01 -6.59
#